data_AF-A0A822GUN9-F1
#
_entry.id   AF-A0A822GUN9-F1
#
_cell.length_a   1.000
_cell.length_b   1.000
_cell.length_c   1.000
_cell.angle_alpha   90.00
_cell.angle_beta   90.00
_cell.angle_gamma   90.00
#
_symmetry.space_group_name_H-M   'P 1'
#
loop_
_entity.id
_entity.type
_entity.pdbx_description
1 polymer ?
#
loop_
_entity_poly.entity_id
_entity_poly.type
_entity_poly.pdbx_seq_one_letter_code
_entity_poly.pdbx_strand_id
1 'polypeptide(L)' 'SFIFFLLFLIFTALGVELFGKLECSEECSCTGLDKHAHFKDFGMAFLTLFRIATGDN' A
#
# COMPACT_ATOMS: atom_id res chain seq x y z
N SER A 1 12.76 -14.13 6.76
CA SER A 1 13.69 -13.54 7.73
C SER A 1 12.96 -12.51 8.56
N PHE A 2 13.17 -12.42 9.87
CA PHE A 2 12.44 -11.48 10.76
C PHE A 2 12.62 -10.01 10.34
N ILE A 3 13.79 -9.69 9.77
CA ILE A 3 14.12 -8.36 9.23
C ILE A 3 13.20 -7.99 8.04
N PHE A 4 12.88 -8.96 7.18
CA PHE A 4 11.94 -8.74 6.07
C PHE A 4 10.58 -8.30 6.62
N PHE A 5 10.06 -9.02 7.61
CA PHE A 5 8.80 -8.66 8.25
C PHE A 5 8.81 -7.26 8.89
N LEU A 6 9.89 -6.89 9.58
CA LEU A 6 10.05 -5.54 10.15
C LEU A 6 10.08 -4.46 9.07
N LEU A 7 10.75 -4.71 7.95
CA LEU A 7 10.74 -3.80 6.81
C LEU A 7 9.33 -3.61 6.26
N PHE A 8 8.55 -4.70 6.10
CA PHE A 8 7.14 -4.57 5.69
C PHE A 8 6.35 -3.69 6.64
N LEU A 9 6.46 -3.89 7.95
CA LEU A 9 5.71 -3.09 8.92
C LEU A 9 6.08 -1.60 8.87
N ILE A 10 7.36 -1.28 8.72
CA ILE A 10 7.83 0.10 8.60
C ILE A 10 7.29 0.73 7.32
N PHE A 11 7.41 0.05 6.18
CA PHE A 11 6.92 0.56 4.89
C PHE A 11 5.38 0.65 4.84
N THR A 12 4.67 -0.27 5.49
CA THR A 12 3.21 -0.19 5.64
C THR A 12 2.83 1.04 6.44
N ALA A 13 3.47 1.28 7.59
CA ALA A 13 3.18 2.45 8.42
C ALA A 13 3.47 3.77 7.68
N LEU A 14 4.64 3.87 7.03
CA LEU A 14 5.00 5.03 6.21
C LEU A 14 4.03 5.22 5.03
N GLY A 15 3.62 4.15 4.37
CA GLY A 15 2.67 4.19 3.27
C GLY A 15 1.30 4.73 3.69
N VAL A 16 0.81 4.33 4.87
CA VAL A 16 -0.44 4.87 5.43
C VAL A 16 -0.30 6.35 5.80
N GLU A 17 0.82 6.74 6.42
CA GLU A 17 1.04 8.14 6.80
C GLU A 17 1.10 9.08 5.59
N LEU A 18 1.78 8.66 4.52
CA LEU A 18 2.00 9.48 3.33
C LEU A 18 0.82 9.42 2.35
N PHE A 19 0.23 8.24 2.17
CA PHE A 19 -0.77 7.98 1.11
C PHE A 19 -2.16 7.62 1.65
N GLY A 20 -2.38 7.58 2.97
CA GLY A 20 -3.68 7.19 3.54
C GLY A 20 -4.83 8.16 3.25
N LYS A 21 -4.50 9.38 2.80
CA LYS A 21 -5.47 10.41 2.37
C LYS A 21 -5.53 10.57 0.84
N LEU A 22 -4.80 9.77 0.09
CA LEU A 22 -4.82 9.83 -1.37
C LEU A 22 -6.16 9.26 -1.85
N GLU A 23 -7.01 10.10 -2.43
CA GLU A 23 -8.26 9.69 -3.06
C GLU A 23 -8.09 9.69 -4.58
N CYS A 24 -8.20 8.49 -5.16
CA CYS A 24 -8.18 8.31 -6.60
C CYS A 24 -9.56 8.72 -7.16
N SER A 25 -9.58 9.74 -8.00
CA SER A 25 -10.80 10.32 -8.58
C SER A 25 -10.62 10.49 -10.09
N GLU A 26 -11.67 10.88 -10.82
CA GLU A 26 -11.60 11.11 -12.28
C GLU A 26 -10.54 12.18 -12.65
N GLU A 27 -10.30 13.13 -11.75
CA GLU A 27 -9.29 14.18 -11.90
C GLU A 27 -7.87 13.74 -11.44
N CYS A 28 -7.78 12.65 -10.67
CA CYS A 28 -6.53 12.07 -10.15
C CYS A 28 -6.54 10.55 -10.36
N SER A 29 -6.20 10.13 -11.57
CA SER A 29 -6.14 8.71 -11.93
C SER A 29 -4.94 8.03 -11.27
N CYS A 30 -5.21 7.14 -10.32
CA CYS A 30 -4.17 6.30 -9.74
C CYS A 30 -3.95 5.05 -10.60
N THR A 31 -2.83 4.97 -11.29
CA THR A 31 -2.45 3.74 -12.01
C THR A 31 -1.91 2.72 -11.01
N GLY A 32 -2.63 1.62 -10.81
CA GLY A 32 -2.21 0.52 -9.93
C GLY A 32 -2.68 0.63 -8.46
N LEU A 33 -3.35 1.73 -8.08
CA LEU A 33 -4.13 1.79 -6.85
C LEU A 33 -5.62 1.83 -7.18
N ASP A 34 -6.40 1.02 -6.48
CA ASP A 34 -7.85 0.87 -6.64
C ASP A 34 -8.47 0.56 -5.26
N LYS A 35 -9.79 0.45 -5.17
CA LYS A 35 -10.53 0.06 -3.94
C LYS A 35 -10.02 -1.22 -3.28
N HIS A 36 -9.31 -2.08 -4.02
CA HIS A 36 -8.72 -3.32 -3.50
C HIS A 36 -7.21 -3.24 -3.23
N ALA A 37 -6.54 -2.16 -3.61
CA ALA A 37 -5.10 -1.95 -3.44
C ALA A 37 -4.83 -0.47 -3.12
N HIS A 38 -4.80 -0.14 -1.83
CA HIS A 38 -4.72 1.24 -1.34
C HIS A 38 -4.12 1.32 0.07
N PHE A 39 -3.74 2.54 0.48
CA PHE A 39 -3.03 2.81 1.74
C PHE A 39 -3.90 3.47 2.82
N LYS A 40 -5.23 3.49 2.66
CA LYS A 40 -6.16 4.12 3.61
C LYS A 40 -6.15 3.43 4.99
N ASP A 41 -6.04 2.11 4.97
CA ASP A 41 -6.06 1.26 6.16
C ASP A 41 -4.81 0.41 6.25
N PHE A 42 -4.31 0.20 7.46
CA PHE A 42 -3.08 -0.57 7.71
C PHE A 42 -3.12 -1.98 7.11
N GLY A 43 -4.26 -2.67 7.20
CA GLY A 43 -4.42 -4.01 6.63
C GLY A 43 -4.30 -4.03 5.10
N MET A 44 -4.94 -3.08 4.41
CA MET A 44 -4.89 -2.98 2.95
C MET A 44 -3.54 -2.48 2.46
N ALA A 45 -2.89 -1.56 3.19
CA ALA A 45 -1.53 -1.14 2.93
C ALA A 45 -0.53 -2.31 3.02
N PHE A 46 -0.71 -3.21 4.00
CA PHE A 46 0.11 -4.41 4.14
C PHE A 46 -0.09 -5.39 2.97
N LEU A 47 -1.35 -5.68 2.61
CA LEU A 47 -1.68 -6.56 1.47
C LEU A 47 -1.18 -5.97 0.13
N THR A 48 -1.27 -4.65 -0.02
CA THR A 48 -0.77 -3.95 -1.21
C THR A 48 0.74 -4.08 -1.34
N LEU A 49 1.49 -3.84 -0.27
CA LEU A 49 2.94 -4.05 -0.27
C LEU A 49 3.33 -5.52 -0.46
N PHE A 50 2.56 -6.46 0.10
CA PHE A 50 2.77 -7.88 -0.11
C PHE A 50 2.65 -8.24 -1.60
N ARG A 51 1.57 -7.78 -2.25
CA ARG A 51 1.35 -7.97 -3.70
C ARG A 51 2.48 -7.38 -4.54
N ILE A 52 2.92 -6.16 -4.21
CA ILE A 52 4.05 -5.49 -4.89
C ILE A 52 5.33 -6.31 -4.76
N ALA A 53 5.61 -6.82 -3.56
CA ALA A 53 6.82 -7.59 -3.29
C ALA A 53 6.81 -8.99 -3.92
N THR A 54 5.64 -9.58 -4.14
CA THR A 54 5.49 -10.85 -4.87
C THR A 54 5.43 -10.65 -6.39
N GLY A 55 5.28 -9.42 -6.87
CA GLY A 55 5.24 -9.08 -8.29
C GLY A 55 3.95 -9.52 -8.99
N ASP A 56 2.82 -9.65 -8.26
CA ASP A 56 1.52 -9.98 -8.86
C ASP A 56 0.97 -8.73 -9.59
N ASN A 57 1.20 -8.66 -10.89
CA ASN A 57 0.70 -7.59 -11.79
C ASN A 57 -0.74 -7.91 -12.25
#